data_AF-A0A6P1MCS7-F1
#
_entry.id   AF-A0A6P1MCS7-F1
#
_cell.length_a   1.000
_cell.length_b   1.000
_cell.length_c   1.000
_cell.angle_alpha   90.00
_cell.angle_beta   90.00
_cell.angle_gamma   90.00
#
_symmetry.space_group_name_H-M   'P 1'
#
loop_
_entity.id
_entity.type
_entity.pdbx_description
1 polymer ?
#
loop_
_entity_poly.entity_id
_entity_poly.type
_entity_poly.pdbx_seq_one_letter_code
_entity_poly.pdbx_strand_id
1 'polypeptide(L)'
;MNSLHSLESGTVSVTNTQKHASWVPVAVLFRFDAPVTGTVTITRTTGETVFQLATVELADNQSAAWIPETDYRFHINDVFTVTSTATNGTVEIIRKAAQ
;
A
#
# COMPACT_ATOMS: atom_id res chain seq x y z
N MET A 1 -11.22 -8.11 -0.17
CA MET A 1 -10.55 -8.15 1.14
C MET A 1 -9.98 -6.76 1.40
N ASN A 2 -10.34 -6.11 2.49
CA ASN A 2 -9.76 -4.84 2.91
C ASN A 2 -9.03 -5.00 4.25
N SER A 3 -8.08 -4.12 4.51
CA SER A 3 -7.36 -4.05 5.79
C SER A 3 -6.98 -2.60 6.07
N LEU A 4 -7.32 -2.13 7.27
CA LEU A 4 -7.02 -0.79 7.76
C LEU A 4 -5.81 -0.85 8.71
N HIS A 5 -4.86 0.07 8.53
CA HIS A 5 -3.62 0.13 9.31
C HIS A 5 -3.34 1.57 9.77
N SER A 6 -2.72 1.72 10.94
CA SER A 6 -2.16 3.00 11.40
C SER A 6 -0.88 3.32 10.62
N LEU A 7 -0.64 4.60 10.33
CA LEU A 7 0.59 5.12 9.73
C LEU A 7 1.60 5.62 10.77
N GLU A 8 1.38 5.40 12.07
CA GLU A 8 2.24 5.91 13.15
C GLU A 8 3.74 5.58 12.96
N SER A 9 4.06 4.38 12.44
CA SER A 9 5.43 3.95 12.14
C SER A 9 5.96 4.46 10.80
N GLY A 10 5.11 5.09 9.99
CA GLY A 10 5.37 5.47 8.61
C GLY A 10 5.50 4.30 7.64
N THR A 11 5.35 3.04 8.10
CA THR A 11 5.47 1.87 7.22
C THR A 11 4.45 0.80 7.58
N VAL A 12 3.74 0.31 6.55
CA VAL A 12 2.77 -0.77 6.64
C VAL A 12 3.14 -1.84 5.62
N SER A 13 3.22 -3.09 6.05
CA SER A 13 3.52 -4.22 5.17
C SER A 13 2.47 -5.31 5.28
N VAL A 14 2.12 -5.90 4.14
CA VAL A 14 1.14 -6.98 4.03
C VAL A 14 1.74 -8.11 3.20
N THR A 15 2.01 -9.23 3.85
CA THR A 15 2.54 -10.44 3.20
C THR A 15 1.41 -11.33 2.73
N ASN A 16 1.50 -11.86 1.51
CA ASN A 16 0.63 -12.95 1.09
C ASN A 16 1.12 -14.28 1.69
N THR A 17 0.39 -14.83 2.65
CA THR A 17 0.71 -16.11 3.29
C THR A 17 -0.09 -17.29 2.73
N GLN A 18 -0.87 -17.09 1.65
CA GLN A 18 -1.78 -18.10 1.11
C GLN A 18 -1.09 -18.97 0.06
N LYS A 19 -0.93 -20.28 0.33
CA LYS A 19 -0.15 -21.23 -0.49
C LYS A 19 -0.64 -21.42 -1.94
N HIS A 20 -1.94 -21.30 -2.17
CA HIS A 20 -2.55 -21.54 -3.48
C HIS A 20 -3.45 -20.37 -3.92
N ALA A 21 -3.19 -19.18 -3.38
CA ALA A 21 -3.93 -18.00 -3.76
C ALA A 21 -2.98 -16.83 -4.02
N SER A 22 -3.31 -16.06 -5.03
CA SER A 22 -2.71 -14.76 -5.29
C SER A 22 -3.80 -13.70 -5.22
N TRP A 23 -3.39 -12.47 -4.96
CA TRP A 23 -4.29 -11.34 -4.95
C TRP A 23 -3.63 -10.17 -5.66
N VAL A 24 -4.46 -9.20 -6.04
CA VAL A 24 -4.03 -7.93 -6.62
C VAL A 24 -4.55 -6.78 -5.74
N PRO A 25 -3.78 -5.70 -5.55
CA PRO A 25 -4.31 -4.48 -4.97
C PRO A 25 -5.34 -3.88 -5.93
N VAL A 26 -6.36 -3.26 -5.36
CA VAL A 26 -7.43 -2.55 -6.10
C VAL A 26 -7.35 -1.07 -5.82
N ALA A 27 -7.09 -0.71 -4.57
CA ALA A 27 -6.84 0.67 -4.16
C ALA A 27 -6.08 0.69 -2.83
N VAL A 28 -5.33 1.76 -2.63
CA VAL A 28 -4.78 2.14 -1.33
C VAL A 28 -5.28 3.55 -1.02
N LEU A 29 -6.01 3.67 0.07
CA LEU A 29 -6.65 4.91 0.49
C LEU A 29 -5.96 5.44 1.74
N PHE A 30 -5.60 6.71 1.72
CA PHE A 30 -4.92 7.40 2.82
C PHE A 30 -5.85 8.44 3.42
N ARG A 31 -5.88 8.48 4.74
CA ARG A 31 -6.60 9.51 5.50
C ARG A 31 -5.72 10.00 6.65
N PHE A 32 -5.48 11.30 6.68
CA PHE A 32 -4.69 11.98 7.71
C PHE A 32 -5.58 12.80 8.64
N ASP A 33 -5.14 12.99 9.87
CA ASP A 33 -5.90 13.77 10.85
C ASP A 33 -5.90 15.27 10.55
N ALA A 34 -4.85 15.76 9.89
CA ALA A 34 -4.68 17.13 9.42
C ALA A 34 -4.03 17.14 8.02
N PRO A 35 -4.08 18.26 7.27
CA PRO A 35 -3.36 18.39 6.01
C PRO A 35 -1.85 18.12 6.19
N VAL A 36 -1.27 17.37 5.25
CA VAL A 36 0.15 17.00 5.29
C VAL A 36 0.84 17.24 3.96
N THR A 37 2.15 17.45 4.05
CA THR A 37 3.07 17.46 2.91
C THR A 37 4.09 16.34 3.09
N GLY A 38 4.37 15.59 2.03
CA GLY A 38 5.24 14.43 2.09
C GLY A 38 5.05 13.49 0.92
N THR A 39 5.58 12.28 1.05
CA THR A 39 5.48 11.26 0.01
C THR A 39 4.99 9.95 0.57
N VAL A 40 4.30 9.20 -0.28
CA VAL A 40 4.01 7.79 -0.04
C VAL A 40 4.62 6.97 -1.17
N THR A 41 5.42 5.98 -0.82
CA THR A 41 5.98 5.02 -1.76
C THR A 41 5.33 3.66 -1.54
N ILE A 42 4.94 3.03 -2.64
CA ILE A 42 4.30 1.71 -2.65
C ILE A 42 5.22 0.75 -3.37
N THR A 43 5.52 -0.38 -2.74
CA THR A 43 6.44 -1.38 -3.28
C THR A 43 5.89 -2.80 -3.18
N ARG A 44 6.38 -3.66 -4.07
CA ARG A 44 6.29 -5.13 -3.97
C ARG A 44 7.67 -5.68 -3.70
N THR A 45 7.81 -6.51 -2.69
CA THR A 45 9.02 -7.32 -2.50
C THR A 45 8.70 -8.77 -2.87
N THR A 46 9.51 -9.35 -3.77
CA THR A 46 9.44 -10.76 -4.17
C THR A 46 10.80 -11.39 -3.93
N GLY A 47 10.88 -12.28 -2.94
CA GLY A 47 12.16 -12.78 -2.44
C GLY A 47 13.01 -11.63 -1.88
N GLU A 48 14.17 -11.39 -2.50
CA GLU A 48 15.10 -10.31 -2.12
C GLU A 48 14.97 -9.05 -2.99
N THR A 49 14.11 -9.09 -4.02
CA THR A 49 13.98 -7.98 -4.96
C THR A 49 12.82 -7.07 -4.58
N VAL A 50 13.08 -5.76 -4.54
CA VAL A 50 12.07 -4.72 -4.29
C VAL A 50 11.74 -4.01 -5.60
N PHE A 51 10.46 -3.97 -5.93
CA PHE A 51 9.91 -3.25 -7.08
C PHE A 51 9.09 -2.08 -6.56
N GLN A 52 9.44 -0.85 -6.96
CA GLN A 52 8.59 0.30 -6.73
C GLN A 52 7.41 0.27 -7.70
N LEU A 53 6.20 0.30 -7.17
CA LEU A 53 4.97 0.31 -7.95
C LEU A 53 4.47 1.74 -8.19
N ALA A 54 4.55 2.60 -7.16
CA ALA A 54 4.10 3.98 -7.26
C ALA A 54 4.75 4.89 -6.23
N THR A 55 4.71 6.19 -6.52
CA THR A 55 4.95 7.28 -5.58
C THR A 55 3.76 8.23 -5.63
N VAL A 56 3.21 8.59 -4.48
CA VAL A 56 2.12 9.55 -4.32
C VAL A 56 2.65 10.75 -3.55
N GLU A 57 2.64 11.91 -4.19
CA GLU A 57 2.99 13.18 -3.56
C GLU A 57 1.80 13.72 -2.75
N LEU A 58 2.07 14.12 -1.52
CA LEU A 58 1.13 14.80 -0.64
C LEU A 58 1.54 16.28 -0.62
N ALA A 59 0.66 17.16 -1.05
CA ALA A 59 0.91 18.61 -1.08
C ALA A 59 -0.27 19.30 -0.39
N ASP A 60 -0.14 19.49 0.92
CA ASP A 60 -1.21 20.03 1.78
C ASP A 60 -2.53 19.22 1.70
N ASN A 61 -2.41 17.90 1.62
CA ASN A 61 -3.55 16.99 1.44
C ASN A 61 -3.92 16.32 2.75
N GLN A 62 -5.21 16.20 3.05
CA GLN A 62 -5.72 15.40 4.17
C GLN A 62 -6.11 13.96 3.76
N SER A 63 -6.15 13.70 2.46
CA SER A 63 -6.42 12.39 1.90
C SER A 63 -5.69 12.19 0.58
N ALA A 64 -5.34 10.96 0.27
CA ALA A 64 -4.80 10.57 -1.02
C ALA A 64 -5.26 9.16 -1.38
N ALA A 65 -5.12 8.81 -2.65
CA ALA A 65 -5.38 7.44 -3.10
C ALA A 65 -4.36 7.04 -4.16
N TRP A 66 -4.02 5.76 -4.16
CA TRP A 66 -3.38 5.11 -5.29
C TRP A 66 -4.31 4.02 -5.81
N ILE A 67 -4.60 4.09 -7.12
CA ILE A 67 -5.32 3.06 -7.86
C ILE A 67 -4.32 2.48 -8.85
N PRO A 68 -4.01 1.16 -8.77
CA PRO A 68 -3.14 0.52 -9.73
C PRO A 68 -3.63 0.69 -11.16
N GLU A 69 -2.74 1.06 -12.05
CA GLU A 69 -2.95 1.14 -13.49
C GLU A 69 -3.04 -0.23 -14.17
N THR A 70 -2.59 -1.28 -13.48
CA THR A 70 -2.62 -2.66 -13.93
C THR A 70 -2.70 -3.63 -12.74
N ASP A 71 -3.00 -4.89 -13.02
CA ASP A 71 -3.11 -5.94 -12.02
C ASP A 71 -1.71 -6.37 -11.51
N TYR A 72 -1.24 -5.72 -10.44
CA TYR A 72 -0.03 -6.12 -9.74
C TYR A 72 -0.26 -7.37 -8.90
N ARG A 73 0.08 -8.54 -9.45
CA ARG A 73 -0.11 -9.83 -8.77
C ARG A 73 0.91 -10.04 -7.64
N PHE A 74 0.39 -10.43 -6.47
CA PHE A 74 1.14 -10.87 -5.29
C PHE A 74 0.96 -12.37 -5.08
N HIS A 75 2.02 -13.13 -5.33
CA HIS A 75 2.10 -14.57 -5.07
C HIS A 75 2.41 -14.85 -3.60
N ILE A 76 2.47 -16.13 -3.23
CA ILE A 76 2.90 -16.53 -1.90
C ILE A 76 4.27 -15.90 -1.56
N ASN A 77 4.40 -15.38 -0.34
CA ASN A 77 5.56 -14.69 0.22
C ASN A 77 5.90 -13.34 -0.42
N ASP A 78 5.14 -12.86 -1.41
CA ASP A 78 5.27 -11.47 -1.84
C ASP A 78 4.78 -10.54 -0.72
N VAL A 79 5.48 -9.42 -0.54
CA VAL A 79 5.18 -8.41 0.48
C VAL A 79 4.79 -7.11 -0.20
N PHE A 80 3.60 -6.61 0.10
CA PHE A 80 3.17 -5.27 -0.29
C PHE A 80 3.53 -4.29 0.81
N THR A 81 4.33 -3.29 0.51
CA THR A 81 4.75 -2.28 1.50
C THR A 81 4.32 -0.89 1.07
N VAL A 82 3.79 -0.15 2.04
CA VAL A 82 3.47 1.27 1.95
C VAL A 82 4.37 1.99 2.93
N THR A 83 5.21 2.89 2.43
CA THR A 83 6.06 3.76 3.25
C THR A 83 5.62 5.20 3.06
N SER A 84 5.21 5.87 4.13
CA SER A 84 4.84 7.28 4.12
C SER A 84 5.77 8.10 5.01
N THR A 85 6.14 9.29 4.54
CA THR A 85 6.83 10.27 5.38
C THR A 85 5.88 11.01 6.32
N ALA A 86 4.56 10.93 6.09
CA ALA A 86 3.53 11.47 6.97
C ALA A 86 2.90 10.35 7.80
N THR A 87 2.91 10.49 9.13
CA THR A 87 2.60 9.38 10.05
C THR A 87 1.34 9.59 10.90
N ASN A 88 0.65 10.72 10.75
CA ASN A 88 -0.53 11.12 11.51
C ASN A 88 -1.84 10.66 10.83
N GLY A 89 -1.94 9.39 10.48
CA GLY A 89 -3.10 8.93 9.73
C GLY A 89 -3.24 7.42 9.66
N THR A 90 -4.09 7.00 8.73
CA THR A 90 -4.39 5.60 8.45
C THR A 90 -4.30 5.31 6.97
N VAL A 91 -4.05 4.05 6.65
CA VAL A 91 -4.07 3.52 5.30
C VAL A 91 -5.00 2.32 5.21
N GLU A 92 -5.95 2.37 4.28
CA GLU A 92 -6.79 1.23 3.92
C GLU A 92 -6.28 0.59 2.63
N ILE A 93 -5.99 -0.71 2.68
CA ILE A 93 -5.50 -1.49 1.54
C ILE A 93 -6.62 -2.42 1.08
N ILE A 94 -7.16 -2.15 -0.11
CA ILE A 94 -8.23 -2.93 -0.74
C ILE A 94 -7.62 -3.87 -1.77
N ARG A 95 -7.96 -5.16 -1.66
CA ARG A 95 -7.41 -6.26 -2.47
C ARG A 95 -8.52 -7.19 -2.93
N LYS A 96 -8.31 -7.85 -4.08
CA LYS A 96 -9.18 -8.93 -4.58
C LYS A 96 -8.34 -10.15 -4.93
N ALA A 97 -8.96 -11.34 -4.92
CA ALA A 97 -8.32 -12.53 -5.46
C ALA A 97 -7.95 -12.28 -6.93
N ALA A 98 -6.77 -12.73 -7.35
CA ALA A 98 -6.39 -12.67 -8.75
C ALA A 98 -7.20 -13.72 -9.54
N GLN A 99 -7.80 -13.31 -10.65
CA GLN A 99 -8.48 -14.21 -11.59
C GLN A 99 -7.49 -14.79 -12.61
#